data_AF-A0A7S2XQY7-F1
#
_entry.id   AF-A0A7S2XQY7-F1
#
_cell.length_a   1.000
_cell.length_b   1.000
_cell.length_c   1.000
_cell.angle_alpha   90.00
_cell.angle_beta   90.00
_cell.angle_gamma   90.00
#
_symmetry.space_group_name_H-M   'P 1'
#
loop_
_entity.id
_entity.type
_entity.pdbx_description
1 polymer ?
#
loop_
_entity_poly.entity_id
_entity_poly.type
_entity_poly.pdbx_seq_one_letter_code
_entity_poly.pdbx_strand_id
1 'polypeptide(L)'
;MSEWKSEGKSEGGQPKPRAGAPAGAGAEKSCYNCGQTGHIARGCENPRLEGEERQKINSSRTQFRRCFNCGKTGHISADCTQAAGNKSCYNCGGEGHISRDCANPRQQKD
;
A
#
# COMPACT_ATOMS: atom_id res chain seq x y z
N MET A 1 -2.53 -32.45 -52.92
CA MET A 1 -1.59 -32.26 -51.80
C MET A 1 -1.73 -30.83 -51.29
N SER A 2 -1.89 -30.48 -50.03
CA SER A 2 -2.46 -31.12 -48.84
C SER A 2 -2.76 -29.94 -47.91
N GLU A 3 -3.89 -30.01 -47.20
CA GLU A 3 -4.34 -29.04 -46.22
C GLU A 3 -3.27 -28.74 -45.15
N TRP A 4 -3.10 -27.46 -44.81
CA TRP A 4 -2.42 -27.04 -43.59
C TRP A 4 -3.51 -26.53 -42.64
N LYS A 5 -3.95 -27.42 -41.75
CA LYS A 5 -4.65 -27.12 -40.51
C LYS A 5 -3.57 -26.88 -39.47
N SER A 6 -3.66 -25.82 -38.66
CA SER A 6 -3.06 -25.79 -37.31
C SER A 6 -3.63 -24.65 -36.50
N GLU A 7 -4.68 -25.02 -35.77
CA GLU A 7 -5.29 -24.28 -34.67
C GLU A 7 -4.31 -24.18 -33.49
N GLY A 8 -4.09 -22.97 -32.97
CA GLY A 8 -3.31 -22.72 -31.76
C GLY A 8 -4.18 -22.08 -30.67
N LYS A 9 -5.08 -22.87 -30.08
CA LYS A 9 -5.88 -22.51 -28.89
C LYS A 9 -4.97 -22.58 -27.66
N SER A 10 -4.44 -21.45 -27.19
CA SER A 10 -3.86 -21.33 -25.85
C SER A 10 -4.97 -20.94 -24.87
N GLU A 11 -5.60 -21.95 -24.28
CA GLU A 11 -6.62 -21.77 -23.26
C GLU A 11 -5.96 -21.23 -21.99
N GLY A 12 -6.13 -19.93 -21.77
CA GLY A 12 -5.76 -19.26 -20.52
C GLY A 12 -6.53 -19.87 -19.36
N GLY A 13 -5.83 -20.62 -18.52
CA GLY A 13 -6.35 -21.14 -17.26
C GLY A 13 -6.68 -19.98 -16.32
N GLN A 14 -7.97 -19.69 -16.18
CA GLN A 14 -8.48 -18.65 -15.29
C GLN A 14 -8.33 -19.09 -13.83
N PRO A 15 -7.55 -18.38 -12.99
CA PRO A 15 -7.50 -18.69 -11.56
C PRO A 15 -8.85 -18.32 -10.91
N LYS A 16 -9.44 -19.27 -10.18
CA LYS A 16 -10.70 -19.10 -9.45
C LYS A 16 -10.55 -18.02 -8.38
N PRO A 17 -11.49 -17.07 -8.21
CA PRO A 17 -11.44 -16.14 -7.10
C PRO A 17 -11.67 -16.89 -5.79
N ARG A 18 -10.66 -16.89 -4.91
CA ARG A 18 -10.81 -17.30 -3.51
C ARG A 18 -11.49 -16.16 -2.76
N ALA A 19 -12.68 -16.44 -2.22
CA ALA A 19 -13.34 -15.58 -1.25
C ALA A 19 -12.39 -15.28 -0.08
N GLY A 20 -12.13 -13.99 0.17
CA GLY A 20 -11.14 -13.55 1.14
C GLY A 20 -11.52 -12.24 1.84
N ALA A 21 -12.37 -12.38 2.87
CA ALA A 21 -12.53 -11.57 4.09
C ALA A 21 -12.95 -10.07 3.99
N PRO A 22 -13.84 -9.61 4.90
CA PRO A 22 -14.40 -8.26 4.88
C PRO A 22 -13.39 -7.18 5.28
N ALA A 23 -13.58 -6.02 4.67
CA ALA A 23 -12.79 -4.81 4.83
C ALA A 23 -12.76 -4.33 6.29
N GLY A 24 -11.59 -4.45 6.92
CA GLY A 24 -11.26 -3.77 8.17
C GLY A 24 -11.15 -2.26 7.94
N ALA A 25 -12.03 -1.53 8.63
CA ALA A 25 -12.23 -0.08 8.71
C ALA A 25 -10.97 0.81 8.56
N GLY A 26 -11.20 2.02 8.02
CA GLY A 26 -10.31 3.18 8.12
C GLY A 26 -9.57 3.51 6.82
N ALA A 27 -10.01 4.57 6.16
CA ALA A 27 -9.57 5.13 4.87
C ALA A 27 -9.80 4.21 3.65
N GLU A 28 -10.29 4.77 2.55
CA GLU A 28 -10.32 4.14 1.23
C GLU A 28 -8.93 3.58 0.86
N LYS A 29 -8.67 2.31 1.19
CA LYS A 29 -7.37 1.69 0.97
C LYS A 29 -7.25 1.38 -0.51
N SER A 30 -6.69 2.34 -1.24
CA SER A 30 -6.29 2.19 -2.63
C SER A 30 -5.06 1.27 -2.75
N CYS A 31 -5.08 0.47 -3.80
CA CYS A 31 -4.02 -0.45 -4.14
C CYS A 31 -2.70 0.29 -4.36
N TYR A 32 -1.62 -0.18 -3.72
CA TYR A 32 -0.29 0.42 -3.85
C TYR A 32 0.38 0.09 -5.19
N ASN A 33 -0.25 -0.79 -5.99
CA ASN A 33 0.23 -1.19 -7.30
C ASN A 33 -0.56 -0.50 -8.42
N CYS A 34 -1.90 -0.59 -8.45
CA CYS A 34 -2.70 -0.02 -9.54
C CYS A 34 -3.49 1.25 -9.18
N GLY A 35 -3.46 1.70 -7.91
CA GLY A 35 -4.16 2.91 -7.46
C GLY A 35 -5.67 2.78 -7.29
N GLN A 36 -6.30 1.69 -7.75
CA GLN A 36 -7.73 1.45 -7.60
C GLN A 36 -8.12 1.16 -6.14
N THR A 37 -9.32 1.55 -5.75
CA THR A 37 -9.92 1.25 -4.44
C THR A 37 -10.60 -0.12 -4.45
N GLY A 38 -10.93 -0.65 -3.28
CA GLY A 38 -11.57 -1.97 -3.12
C GLY A 38 -10.61 -3.13 -2.89
N HIS A 39 -9.30 -2.94 -3.12
CA HIS A 39 -8.27 -3.90 -2.76
C HIS A 39 -6.94 -3.22 -2.37
N ILE A 40 -6.10 -3.94 -1.62
CA ILE A 40 -4.71 -3.54 -1.33
C ILE A 40 -3.75 -4.25 -2.29
N ALA A 41 -2.48 -3.85 -2.33
CA ALA A 41 -1.47 -4.44 -3.24
C ALA A 41 -1.33 -5.97 -3.17
N ARG A 42 -1.72 -6.60 -2.05
CA ARG A 42 -1.73 -8.06 -1.91
C ARG A 42 -2.86 -8.76 -2.67
N GLY A 43 -3.97 -8.05 -2.91
CA GLY A 43 -5.10 -8.53 -3.70
C GLY A 43 -5.15 -7.88 -5.08
N CYS A 44 -4.04 -7.34 -5.57
CA CYS A 44 -3.98 -6.74 -6.89
C CYS A 44 -3.75 -7.83 -7.93
N GLU A 45 -4.64 -7.87 -8.92
CA GLU A 45 -4.57 -8.79 -10.06
C GLU A 45 -3.68 -8.23 -11.18
N ASN A 46 -3.44 -6.91 -11.16
CA ASN A 46 -2.56 -6.26 -12.13
C ASN A 46 -1.09 -6.64 -11.87
N PRO A 47 -0.28 -6.72 -12.93
CA PRO A 47 1.16 -6.95 -12.79
C PRO A 47 1.82 -5.82 -11.99
N ARG A 48 2.98 -6.13 -11.39
CA ARG A 48 3.78 -5.09 -10.75
C ARG A 48 4.18 -4.06 -11.81
N LEU A 49 3.76 -2.82 -11.58
CA LEU A 49 4.19 -1.68 -12.38
C LEU A 49 5.65 -1.40 -12.04
N GLU A 50 6.45 -1.17 -13.07
CA GLU A 50 7.86 -0.81 -12.97
C GLU A 50 8.04 0.68 -13.31
N GLY A 51 9.11 1.28 -12.79
CA GLY A 51 9.50 2.66 -13.13
C GLY A 51 8.49 3.76 -12.75
N GLU A 52 8.31 4.74 -13.64
CA GLU A 52 7.58 5.98 -13.40
C GLU A 52 6.11 5.78 -13.04
N GLU A 53 5.43 4.77 -13.60
CA GLU A 53 3.99 4.61 -13.38
C GLU A 53 3.68 4.20 -11.93
N ARG A 54 4.52 3.33 -11.36
CA ARG A 54 4.49 2.99 -9.94
C ARG A 54 4.83 4.20 -9.07
N GLN A 55 5.77 5.04 -9.51
CA GLN A 55 6.11 6.26 -8.80
C GLN A 55 4.96 7.26 -8.80
N LYS A 56 4.25 7.46 -9.91
CA LYS A 56 3.09 8.36 -9.99
C LYS A 56 1.98 7.95 -9.01
N ILE A 57 1.62 6.66 -8.95
CA ILE A 57 0.61 6.13 -8.01
C ILE A 57 1.07 6.27 -6.54
N ASN A 58 2.37 6.18 -6.28
CA ASN A 58 2.92 6.41 -4.95
C ASN A 58 2.91 7.89 -4.58
N SER A 59 3.44 8.75 -5.45
CA SER A 59 3.56 10.20 -5.30
C SER A 59 2.22 10.87 -5.01
N SER A 60 1.15 10.54 -5.76
CA SER A 60 -0.18 11.11 -5.50
C SER A 60 -0.70 10.79 -4.09
N ARG A 61 -0.29 9.66 -3.50
CA ARG A 61 -0.67 9.29 -2.13
C ARG A 61 0.29 9.81 -1.07
N THR A 62 1.57 9.99 -1.38
CA THR A 62 2.54 10.54 -0.42
C THR A 62 2.42 12.06 -0.31
N GLN A 63 1.83 12.73 -1.30
CA GLN A 63 1.60 14.18 -1.29
C GLN A 63 0.87 14.67 -0.02
N PHE A 64 -0.17 13.97 0.43
CA PHE A 64 -0.94 14.34 1.63
C PHE A 64 -0.58 13.56 2.89
N ARG A 65 0.24 12.51 2.78
CA ARG A 65 0.65 11.69 3.92
C ARG A 65 1.84 12.33 4.62
N ARG A 66 1.78 12.38 5.96
CA ARG A 66 2.89 12.79 6.81
C ARG A 66 3.86 11.62 6.96
N CYS A 67 5.15 11.91 6.83
CA CYS A 67 6.24 11.02 7.16
C CYS A 67 6.21 10.68 8.65
N PHE A 68 6.27 9.38 9.01
CA PHE A 68 6.27 8.98 10.41
C PHE A 68 7.63 9.21 11.11
N ASN A 69 8.68 9.51 10.34
CA ASN A 69 10.01 9.81 10.85
C ASN A 69 10.16 11.30 11.22
N CYS A 70 9.79 12.21 10.32
CA CYS A 70 10.01 13.66 10.49
C CYS A 70 8.74 14.51 10.56
N GLY A 71 7.55 13.90 10.41
CA GLY A 71 6.26 14.59 10.46
C GLY A 71 5.90 15.42 9.21
N LYS A 72 6.83 15.67 8.29
CA LYS A 72 6.60 16.45 7.05
C LYS A 72 5.81 15.65 6.02
N THR A 73 5.04 16.32 5.17
CA THR A 73 4.31 15.71 4.04
C THR A 73 5.18 15.59 2.78
N GLY A 74 4.69 14.88 1.77
CA GLY A 74 5.37 14.72 0.47
C GLY A 74 6.23 13.45 0.36
N HIS A 75 6.52 12.79 1.46
CA HIS A 75 7.25 11.52 1.49
C HIS A 75 6.78 10.63 2.66
N ILE A 76 7.18 9.36 2.62
CA ILE A 76 6.96 8.39 3.71
C ILE A 76 8.26 8.13 4.46
N SER A 77 8.18 7.50 5.63
CA SER A 77 9.36 7.20 6.45
C SER A 77 10.46 6.41 5.73
N ALA A 78 10.08 5.58 4.75
CA ALA A 78 11.03 4.80 3.96
C ALA A 78 11.90 5.67 3.04
N ASP A 79 11.40 6.84 2.63
CA ASP A 79 12.06 7.81 1.75
C ASP A 79 12.59 9.03 2.54
N CYS A 80 12.51 8.97 3.87
CA CYS A 80 12.92 10.10 4.70
C CYS A 80 14.44 10.18 4.81
N THR A 81 15.02 11.27 4.30
CA THR A 81 16.46 11.52 4.36
C THR A 81 16.93 12.14 5.68
N GLN A 82 16.01 12.50 6.57
CA GLN A 82 16.36 12.98 7.90
C GLN A 82 16.87 11.80 8.74
N ALA A 83 17.91 12.06 9.56
CA ALA A 83 18.33 11.14 10.62
C ALA A 83 17.07 10.67 11.36
N ALA A 84 16.97 9.37 11.65
CA ALA A 84 15.79 8.76 12.25
C ALA A 84 15.38 9.55 13.51
N GLY A 85 14.47 10.49 13.33
CA GLY A 85 14.00 11.41 14.34
C GLY A 85 13.19 10.59 15.31
N ASN A 86 13.35 10.89 16.60
CA ASN A 86 12.80 10.11 17.70
C ASN A 86 11.35 9.73 17.39
N LYS A 87 11.16 8.45 17.03
CA LYS A 87 9.86 7.85 16.76
C LYS A 87 8.87 8.39 17.78
N SER A 88 7.94 9.20 17.31
CA SER A 88 7.01 9.90 18.18
C SER A 88 5.76 9.05 18.32
N CYS A 89 5.31 8.91 19.55
CA CYS A 89 4.17 8.10 19.87
C CYS A 89 2.89 8.80 19.44
N TYR A 90 2.14 8.24 18.49
CA TYR A 90 0.84 8.80 18.06
C TYR A 90 -0.24 8.70 19.15
N ASN A 91 0.02 7.92 20.21
CA ASN A 91 -0.89 7.79 21.35
C ASN A 91 -0.71 8.96 22.34
N CYS A 92 0.50 9.16 22.88
CA CYS A 92 0.76 10.13 23.93
C CYS A 92 1.64 11.32 23.52
N GLY A 93 2.17 11.35 22.29
CA GLY A 93 3.08 12.38 21.81
C GLY A 93 4.54 12.24 22.28
N GLY A 94 4.83 11.28 23.17
CA GLY A 94 6.17 11.04 23.70
C GLY A 94 7.15 10.54 22.64
N GLU A 95 8.42 10.87 22.79
CA GLU A 95 9.49 10.49 21.87
C GLU A 95 10.20 9.20 22.30
N GLY A 96 10.93 8.56 21.38
CA GLY A 96 11.70 7.33 21.65
C GLY A 96 10.89 6.03 21.54
N HIS A 97 9.57 6.08 21.38
CA HIS A 97 8.70 4.92 21.18
C HIS A 97 7.52 5.22 20.24
N ILE A 98 6.95 4.19 19.61
CA ILE A 98 5.72 4.32 18.79
C ILE A 98 4.49 3.92 19.61
N SER A 99 3.29 4.22 19.13
CA SER A 99 2.01 3.88 19.79
C SER A 99 1.85 2.41 20.18
N ARG A 100 2.60 1.51 19.54
CA ARG A 100 2.55 0.07 19.82
C ARG A 100 3.39 -0.32 21.03
N ASP A 101 4.42 0.46 21.33
CA ASP A 101 5.33 0.33 22.48
C ASP A 101 5.01 1.40 23.54
N CYS A 102 3.85 2.04 23.45
CA CYS A 102 3.45 3.06 24.40
C CYS A 102 2.94 2.41 25.67
N ALA A 103 3.54 2.77 26.81
CA ALA A 103 3.09 2.34 28.13
C ALA A 103 1.73 2.95 28.53
N ASN A 104 1.34 4.08 27.91
CA ASN A 104 0.05 4.70 28.17
C ASN A 104 -1.10 3.96 27.44
N PRO A 105 -2.29 3.86 28.04
CA PRO A 105 -3.46 3.26 27.38
C PRO A 105 -3.82 4.01 26.09
N ARG A 106 -4.43 3.31 25.14
CA ARG A 106 -4.82 3.90 23.84
C ARG A 106 -5.87 4.99 24.05
N GLN A 107 -5.47 6.23 23.81
CA GLN A 107 -6.32 7.42 23.79
C GLN A 107 -7.22 7.31 22.55
N GLN A 108 -8.48 6.89 22.73
CA GLN A 108 -9.49 7.03 21.68
C GLN A 108 -9.81 8.52 21.58
N LYS A 109 -9.52 9.12 20.43
CA LYS A 109 -9.90 10.50 20.13
C LYS A 109 -11.25 10.44 19.42
N ASP A 110 -12.29 10.90 20.10
CA ASP A 110 -13.64 11.14 19.57
C ASP A 110 -13.60 12.14 18.40
#